data_AF-A0A968WNL9-F1
#
_entry.id   AF-A0A968WNL9-F1
#
_cell.length_a   1.000
_cell.length_b   1.000
_cell.length_c   1.000
_cell.angle_alpha   90.00
_cell.angle_beta   90.00
_cell.angle_gamma   90.00
#
_symmetry.space_group_name_H-M   'P 1'
#
loop_
_entity.id
_entity.type
_entity.pdbx_description
1 polymer ?
#
loop_
_entity_poly.entity_id
_entity_poly.type
_entity_poly.pdbx_seq_one_letter_code
_entity_poly.pdbx_strand_id
1 'polypeptide(L)'
;DYHYAHIGKGNAFYRLQRYQDAVNSYDRALAIQPVDRKLQVESDRFATLNLKGNALAQLQKYNEALETYQKATEEKVDFPEGWFNQGRMLSALQRYNEALAVYDKALAIKPDYADAKVSRAEVAQRLGQ
;
A
#
# COMPACT_ATOMS: atom_id res chain seq x y z
N ASP A 1 22.75 5.56 -1.03
CA ASP A 1 22.43 5.66 -2.47
C ASP A 1 21.96 4.38 -3.17
N TYR A 2 22.27 3.18 -2.67
CA TYR A 2 21.90 1.93 -3.36
C TYR A 2 20.41 1.55 -3.34
N HIS A 3 19.65 1.92 -2.30
CA HIS A 3 18.21 1.59 -2.25
C HIS A 3 17.36 2.41 -3.24
N TYR A 4 17.71 3.69 -3.46
CA TYR A 4 16.99 4.55 -4.42
C TYR A 4 17.10 4.02 -5.86
N ALA A 5 18.23 3.44 -6.23
CA ALA A 5 18.40 2.80 -7.54
C ALA A 5 17.42 1.63 -7.73
N HIS A 6 17.20 0.82 -6.69
CA HIS A 6 16.25 -0.29 -6.73
C HIS A 6 14.79 0.17 -6.76
N ILE A 7 14.45 1.26 -6.05
CA ILE A 7 13.12 1.89 -6.14
C ILE A 7 12.88 2.41 -7.56
N GLY A 8 13.84 3.15 -8.14
CA GLY A 8 13.75 3.66 -9.50
C GLY A 8 13.58 2.55 -10.54
N LYS A 9 14.32 1.44 -10.39
CA LYS A 9 14.18 0.24 -11.22
C LYS A 9 12.81 -0.40 -11.07
N GLY A 10 12.29 -0.50 -9.83
CA GLY A 10 10.95 -1.00 -9.56
C GLY A 10 9.87 -0.15 -10.24
N ASN A 11 9.98 1.17 -10.13
CA ASN A 11 9.07 2.11 -10.78
C ASN A 11 9.09 1.98 -12.31
N ALA A 12 10.27 1.79 -12.90
CA ALA A 12 10.41 1.55 -14.33
C ALA A 12 9.71 0.25 -14.77
N PHE A 13 9.92 -0.85 -14.04
CA PHE A 13 9.22 -2.10 -14.32
C PHE A 13 7.71 -1.99 -14.13
N TYR A 14 7.25 -1.27 -13.11
CA TYR A 14 5.82 -1.03 -12.88
C TYR A 14 5.19 -0.31 -14.08
N ARG A 15 5.84 0.74 -14.59
CA ARG A 15 5.38 1.46 -15.79
C ARG A 15 5.37 0.60 -17.06
N LEU A 16 6.27 -0.38 -17.13
CA LEU A 16 6.32 -1.38 -18.20
C LEU A 16 5.35 -2.55 -17.96
N GLN A 17 4.50 -2.48 -16.94
CA GLN A 17 3.57 -3.55 -16.52
C GLN A 17 4.25 -4.88 -16.14
N ARG A 18 5.57 -4.84 -15.90
CA ARG A 18 6.35 -5.98 -15.42
C ARG A 18 6.29 -6.04 -13.91
N TYR A 19 5.09 -6.29 -13.39
CA TYR A 19 4.81 -6.12 -11.97
C TYR A 19 5.62 -7.04 -11.06
N GLN A 20 5.89 -8.30 -11.47
CA GLN A 20 6.72 -9.20 -10.67
C GLN A 20 8.18 -8.72 -10.59
N ASP A 21 8.72 -8.14 -11.66
CA ASP A 21 10.06 -7.53 -11.65
C ASP A 21 10.10 -6.26 -10.79
N ALA A 22 8.99 -5.51 -10.77
CA ALA A 22 8.82 -4.38 -9.89
C ALA A 22 8.87 -4.83 -8.42
N VAL A 23 8.09 -5.85 -8.04
CA VAL A 23 8.11 -6.47 -6.70
C VAL A 23 9.53 -6.88 -6.32
N ASN A 24 10.22 -7.63 -7.18
CA ASN A 24 11.59 -8.09 -6.93
C ASN A 24 12.56 -6.91 -6.70
N SER A 25 12.36 -5.79 -7.40
CA SER A 25 13.19 -4.60 -7.25
C SER A 25 12.90 -3.86 -5.94
N TYR A 26 11.63 -3.73 -5.56
CA TYR A 26 11.25 -3.13 -4.28
C TYR A 26 11.72 -3.99 -3.10
N ASP A 27 11.67 -5.33 -3.20
CA ASP A 27 12.21 -6.23 -2.17
C ASP A 27 13.70 -6.01 -1.93
N ARG A 28 14.49 -5.79 -3.00
CA ARG A 28 15.90 -5.44 -2.87
C ARG A 28 16.10 -4.07 -2.20
N ALA A 29 15.28 -3.08 -2.53
CA ALA A 29 15.33 -1.78 -1.86
C ALA A 29 15.04 -1.91 -0.36
N LEU A 30 14.01 -2.69 -0.01
CA LEU A 30 13.59 -2.94 1.37
C LEU A 30 14.60 -3.78 2.17
N ALA A 31 15.40 -4.63 1.52
CA ALA A 31 16.47 -5.39 2.17
C ALA A 31 17.68 -4.51 2.53
N ILE A 32 17.95 -3.46 1.74
CA ILE A 32 19.05 -2.50 1.97
C ILE A 32 18.69 -1.48 3.06
N GLN A 33 17.39 -1.25 3.29
CA GLN A 33 16.86 -0.43 4.37
C GLN A 33 16.45 -1.34 5.54
N PRO A 34 17.39 -1.86 6.37
CA PRO A 34 17.00 -2.55 7.58
C PRO A 34 16.23 -1.60 8.48
N VAL A 35 15.27 -2.14 9.23
CA VAL A 35 14.39 -1.43 10.19
C VAL A 35 15.16 -0.93 11.42
N ASP A 36 16.46 -0.66 11.28
CA ASP A 36 17.33 -0.34 12.40
C ASP A 36 17.03 1.09 12.88
N ARG A 37 16.07 1.16 13.80
CA ARG A 37 15.47 2.36 14.41
C ARG A 37 16.51 3.32 15.02
N LYS A 38 17.77 2.88 15.15
CA LYS A 38 18.91 3.65 15.66
C LYS A 38 19.49 4.65 14.65
N LEU A 39 19.30 4.44 13.34
CA LEU A 39 20.02 5.21 12.33
C LEU A 39 19.34 6.52 11.91
N GLN A 40 18.11 6.82 12.36
CA GLN A 40 17.37 8.07 12.05
C GLN A 40 17.46 8.51 10.57
N VAL A 41 17.70 7.58 9.65
CA VAL A 41 17.46 7.83 8.25
C VAL A 41 15.96 7.68 8.14
N GLU A 42 15.26 8.82 8.13
CA GLU A 42 13.86 8.93 7.70
C GLU A 42 13.78 8.46 6.25
N SER A 43 13.94 7.17 6.04
CA SER A 43 13.79 6.54 4.75
C SER A 43 12.31 6.23 4.62
N ASP A 44 11.71 6.65 3.51
CA ASP A 44 10.31 6.39 3.15
C ASP A 44 10.09 4.90 2.83
N ARG A 45 10.45 4.03 3.77
CA ARG A 45 10.30 2.58 3.70
C ARG A 45 8.82 2.21 3.56
N PHE A 46 7.95 2.88 4.32
CA PHE A 46 6.49 2.79 4.15
C PHE A 46 6.06 3.10 2.71
N ALA A 47 6.68 4.08 2.04
CA ALA A 47 6.36 4.40 0.65
C ALA A 47 6.83 3.29 -0.31
N THR A 48 7.99 2.69 -0.05
CA THR A 48 8.47 1.54 -0.84
C THR A 48 7.59 0.30 -0.63
N LEU A 49 7.14 0.06 0.61
CA LEU A 49 6.14 -0.96 0.90
C LEU A 49 4.83 -0.69 0.14
N ASN A 50 4.37 0.56 0.10
CA ASN A 50 3.18 0.94 -0.68
C ASN A 50 3.37 0.69 -2.19
N LEU A 51 4.53 1.01 -2.76
CA LEU A 51 4.85 0.71 -4.16
C LEU A 51 4.87 -0.80 -4.44
N LYS A 52 5.43 -1.60 -3.53
CA LYS A 52 5.38 -3.06 -3.61
C LYS A 52 3.94 -3.57 -3.54
N GLY A 53 3.14 -3.06 -2.61
CA GLY A 53 1.72 -3.39 -2.49
C GLY A 53 0.95 -3.09 -3.78
N ASN A 54 1.23 -1.95 -4.42
CA ASN A 54 0.62 -1.58 -5.71
C ASN A 54 0.95 -2.63 -6.79
N ALA A 55 2.22 -3.04 -6.89
CA ALA A 55 2.64 -4.06 -7.85
C ALA A 55 1.99 -5.44 -7.58
N LEU A 56 1.88 -5.84 -6.31
CA LEU A 56 1.18 -7.07 -5.92
C LEU A 56 -0.32 -7.01 -6.25
N ALA A 57 -0.96 -5.86 -6.04
CA ALA A 57 -2.36 -5.64 -6.38
C ALA A 57 -2.60 -5.79 -7.90
N GLN A 58 -1.69 -5.28 -8.74
CA GLN A 58 -1.75 -5.48 -10.19
C GLN A 58 -1.56 -6.94 -10.62
N LEU A 59 -0.85 -7.73 -9.82
CA LEU A 59 -0.73 -9.19 -9.98
C LEU A 59 -1.94 -9.95 -9.40
N GLN A 60 -2.97 -9.26 -8.91
CA GLN A 60 -4.13 -9.83 -8.21
C GLN A 60 -3.78 -10.65 -6.96
N LYS A 61 -2.57 -10.45 -6.40
CA LYS A 61 -2.11 -11.07 -5.16
C LYS A 61 -2.64 -10.28 -3.95
N TYR A 62 -3.96 -10.25 -3.80
CA TYR A 62 -4.63 -9.31 -2.89
C TYR A 62 -4.25 -9.50 -1.41
N ASN A 63 -4.07 -10.75 -0.95
CA ASN A 63 -3.61 -11.01 0.43
C ASN A 63 -2.19 -10.49 0.67
N GLU A 64 -1.24 -10.80 -0.23
CA GLU A 64 0.14 -10.32 -0.12
C GLU A 64 0.21 -8.78 -0.19
N ALA A 65 -0.61 -8.17 -1.06
CA ALA A 65 -0.73 -6.72 -1.16
C ALA A 65 -1.27 -6.11 0.14
N LEU A 66 -2.34 -6.69 0.71
CA LEU A 66 -2.92 -6.27 1.98
C LEU A 66 -1.90 -6.30 3.12
N GLU A 67 -1.20 -7.43 3.29
CA GLU A 67 -0.14 -7.56 4.31
C GLU A 67 0.98 -6.53 4.10
N THR A 68 1.33 -6.24 2.85
CA THR A 68 2.36 -5.25 2.52
C THR A 68 1.91 -3.83 2.88
N TYR A 69 0.65 -3.47 2.59
CA TYR A 69 0.10 -2.17 2.98
C TYR A 69 -0.08 -2.03 4.50
N GLN A 70 -0.40 -3.12 5.21
CA GLN A 70 -0.48 -3.12 6.68
C GLN A 70 0.87 -2.76 7.30
N LYS A 71 1.96 -3.39 6.82
CA LYS A 71 3.33 -3.04 7.23
C LYS A 71 3.65 -1.57 6.96
N ALA A 72 3.21 -1.02 5.82
CA ALA A 72 3.40 0.40 5.52
C ALA A 72 2.70 1.31 6.54
N THR A 73 1.46 1.00 6.92
CA THR A 73 0.71 1.79 7.91
C THR A 73 1.14 1.58 9.36
N GLU A 74 1.76 0.44 9.67
CA GLU A 74 2.43 0.19 10.97
C GLU A 74 3.69 1.07 11.11
N GLU A 75 4.43 1.27 10.02
CA GLU A 75 5.59 2.17 10.00
C GLU A 75 5.17 3.66 9.99
N LYS A 76 4.09 4.00 9.29
CA LYS A 76 3.60 5.38 9.15
C LYS A 76 2.07 5.43 9.28
N VAL A 77 1.59 5.74 10.47
CA VAL A 77 0.16 5.73 10.79
C VAL A 77 -0.64 6.86 10.12
N ASP A 78 -0.04 8.01 9.87
CA ASP A 78 -0.63 9.18 9.17
C ASP A 78 -0.40 9.12 7.65
N PHE A 79 -0.48 7.92 7.08
CA PHE A 79 -0.33 7.68 5.64
C PHE A 79 -1.67 7.26 5.02
N PRO A 80 -2.48 8.22 4.54
CA PRO A 80 -3.85 7.95 4.11
C PRO A 80 -3.92 7.01 2.88
N GLU A 81 -2.95 7.08 1.97
CA GLU A 81 -2.89 6.20 0.79
C GLU A 81 -2.71 4.73 1.18
N GLY A 82 -1.94 4.43 2.24
CA GLY A 82 -1.75 3.07 2.74
C GLY A 82 -3.05 2.47 3.27
N TRP A 83 -3.80 3.24 4.07
CA TRP A 83 -5.12 2.83 4.58
C TRP A 83 -6.15 2.66 3.47
N PHE A 84 -6.18 3.60 2.50
CA PHE A 84 -7.05 3.50 1.33
C PHE A 84 -6.76 2.24 0.51
N ASN A 85 -5.50 1.94 0.26
CA ASN A 85 -5.08 0.77 -0.49
C ASN A 85 -5.42 -0.56 0.22
N GLN A 86 -5.33 -0.61 1.56
CA GLN A 86 -5.85 -1.76 2.32
C GLN A 86 -7.35 -1.95 2.07
N GLY A 87 -8.14 -0.87 2.09
CA GLY A 87 -9.58 -0.93 1.85
C GLY A 87 -9.91 -1.49 0.48
N ARG A 88 -9.12 -1.13 -0.55
CA ARG A 88 -9.27 -1.69 -1.89
C ARG A 88 -9.02 -3.20 -1.92
N MET A 89 -7.98 -3.67 -1.24
CA MET A 89 -7.66 -5.11 -1.19
C MET A 89 -8.71 -5.89 -0.39
N LEU A 90 -9.15 -5.37 0.75
CA LEU A 90 -10.21 -5.96 1.56
C LEU A 90 -11.53 -6.03 0.80
N SER A 91 -11.88 -4.98 0.04
CA SER A 91 -13.06 -5.00 -0.83
C SER A 91 -12.94 -6.05 -1.94
N ALA A 92 -11.76 -6.21 -2.56
CA ALA A 92 -11.53 -7.23 -3.58
C ALA A 92 -11.62 -8.66 -3.00
N LEU A 93 -11.27 -8.81 -1.73
CA LEU A 93 -11.41 -10.05 -0.94
C LEU A 93 -12.81 -10.21 -0.31
N GLN A 94 -13.78 -9.33 -0.63
CA GLN A 94 -15.15 -9.32 -0.07
C GLN A 94 -15.22 -9.17 1.46
N ARG A 95 -14.15 -8.67 2.10
CA ARG A 95 -14.07 -8.38 3.53
C ARG A 95 -14.58 -6.96 3.80
N TYR A 96 -15.86 -6.72 3.52
CA TYR A 96 -16.44 -5.38 3.44
C TYR A 96 -16.40 -4.60 4.76
N ASN A 97 -16.72 -5.23 5.89
CA ASN A 97 -16.66 -4.57 7.20
C ASN A 97 -15.26 -4.02 7.52
N GLU A 98 -14.23 -4.81 7.24
CA GLU A 98 -12.84 -4.40 7.45
C GLU A 98 -12.42 -3.32 6.46
N ALA A 99 -12.87 -3.40 5.21
CA ALA A 99 -12.63 -2.37 4.20
C ALA A 99 -13.18 -1.01 4.63
N LEU A 100 -14.41 -0.96 5.15
CA LEU A 100 -15.02 0.26 5.68
C LEU A 100 -14.18 0.86 6.82
N ALA A 101 -13.71 0.03 7.74
CA ALA A 101 -12.91 0.48 8.88
C ALA A 101 -11.59 1.14 8.46
N VAL A 102 -10.88 0.59 7.46
CA VAL A 102 -9.63 1.21 6.98
C VAL A 102 -9.88 2.42 6.07
N TYR A 103 -10.98 2.47 5.33
CA TYR A 103 -11.37 3.70 4.64
C TYR A 103 -11.70 4.84 5.62
N ASP A 104 -12.35 4.53 6.74
CA ASP A 104 -12.61 5.51 7.81
C ASP A 104 -11.30 6.04 8.40
N LYS A 105 -10.27 5.19 8.57
CA LYS A 105 -8.93 5.65 8.97
C LYS A 105 -8.30 6.58 7.94
N ALA A 106 -8.37 6.24 6.65
CA ALA A 106 -7.86 7.09 5.58
C ALA A 106 -8.54 8.47 5.58
N LEU A 107 -9.86 8.51 5.78
CA LEU A 107 -10.66 9.74 5.82
C LEU A 107 -10.46 10.53 7.12
N ALA A 108 -10.15 9.89 8.25
CA ALA A 108 -9.80 10.58 9.48
C ALA A 108 -8.48 11.36 9.33
N ILE A 109 -7.53 10.83 8.57
CA ILE A 109 -6.25 11.50 8.29
C ILE A 109 -6.41 12.54 7.19
N LYS A 110 -7.15 12.20 6.12
CA LYS A 110 -7.39 13.08 4.96
C LYS A 110 -8.90 13.16 4.67
N PRO A 111 -9.62 14.09 5.32
CA PRO A 111 -11.08 14.21 5.18
C PRO A 111 -11.58 14.57 3.78
N ASP A 112 -10.72 15.10 2.91
CA ASP A 112 -11.03 15.46 1.53
C ASP A 112 -10.60 14.38 0.51
N TYR A 113 -10.21 13.19 0.97
CA TYR A 113 -9.80 12.09 0.08
C TYR A 113 -11.00 11.52 -0.69
N ALA A 114 -11.28 12.11 -1.86
CA ALA A 114 -12.44 11.78 -2.70
C ALA A 114 -12.54 10.28 -3.03
N ASP A 115 -11.44 9.66 -3.47
CA ASP A 115 -11.43 8.24 -3.83
C ASP A 115 -11.83 7.34 -2.66
N ALA A 116 -11.33 7.63 -1.45
CA ALA A 116 -11.70 6.89 -0.25
C ALA A 116 -13.18 7.04 0.09
N LYS A 117 -13.78 8.24 -0.10
CA LYS A 117 -15.23 8.44 0.09
C LYS A 117 -16.06 7.61 -0.88
N VAL A 118 -15.69 7.66 -2.16
CA VAL A 118 -16.39 6.92 -3.22
C VAL A 118 -16.29 5.42 -2.97
N SER A 119 -15.07 4.90 -2.77
CA SER A 119 -14.86 3.47 -2.52
C SER A 119 -15.56 2.99 -1.25
N ARG A 120 -15.56 3.78 -0.18
CA ARG A 120 -16.30 3.45 1.05
C ARG A 120 -17.80 3.38 0.81
N ALA A 121 -18.37 4.34 0.07
CA ALA A 121 -19.80 4.36 -0.25
C ALA A 121 -20.20 3.13 -1.10
N GLU A 122 -19.40 2.77 -2.10
CA GLU A 122 -19.61 1.56 -2.91
C GLU A 122 -19.57 0.28 -2.06
N VAL A 123 -18.61 0.17 -1.14
CA VAL A 123 -18.53 -0.98 -0.23
C VAL A 123 -19.73 -1.04 0.72
N ALA A 124 -20.16 0.11 1.26
CA ALA A 124 -21.33 0.17 2.15
C ALA A 124 -22.61 -0.28 1.43
N GLN A 125 -22.78 0.10 0.16
CA GLN A 125 -23.90 -0.38 -0.66
C GLN A 125 -23.84 -1.90 -0.87
N ARG A 126 -22.67 -2.46 -1.17
CA ARG A 126 -22.49 -3.92 -1.34
C ARG A 126 -22.72 -4.72 -0.06
N LEU A 127 -22.41 -4.15 1.11
CA LEU A 127 -22.64 -4.81 2.40
C LEU A 127 -24.12 -4.86 2.79
N GLY A 128 -24.92 -3.89 2.35
CA GLY A 128 -26.35 -3.81 2.64
C GLY A 128 -27.26 -4.55 1.65
N GLN A 129 -26.70 -5.19 0.62
CA GLN A 129 -27.40 -6.04 -0.36
C GLN A 129 -27.32 -7.50 0.05
#